data_AF-A0A1R3X784-F1
#
_entry.id   AF-A0A1R3X784-F1
#
_cell.length_a   1.000
_cell.length_b   1.000
_cell.length_c   1.000
_cell.angle_alpha   90.00
_cell.angle_beta   90.00
_cell.angle_gamma   90.00
#
_symmetry.space_group_name_H-M   'P 1'
#
loop_
_entity.id
_entity.type
_entity.pdbx_description
1 polymer ?
#
loop_
_entity_poly.entity_id
_entity_poly.type
_entity_poly.pdbx_seq_one_letter_code
_entity_poly.pdbx_strand_id
1 'polypeptide(L)'
;MTDRAVPNLPSRDFDATIAFYGRFGFEPVHREHAWLILRRGALELEFFPYEELVPEESSFMCSIRVDDVDELYRTVAEAGIGEASVGFPRRHPVRTQPWGQRAGFLVDLDGTQLHLIENTGSPDGQSDADLTNRPRRAEAPSP
;
A
#
# COMPACT_ATOMS: atom_id res chain seq x y z
N MET A 1 -5.71 15.16 -18.11
CA MET A 1 -5.25 14.40 -16.93
C MET A 1 -5.60 15.22 -15.72
N THR A 2 -6.23 14.60 -14.72
CA THR A 2 -6.48 15.25 -13.43
C THR A 2 -5.19 15.16 -12.61
N ASP A 3 -4.87 16.20 -11.84
CA ASP A 3 -3.73 16.21 -10.94
C ASP A 3 -3.83 15.06 -9.94
N ARG A 4 -2.70 14.40 -9.63
CA ARG A 4 -2.61 13.29 -8.69
C ARG A 4 -1.30 13.30 -7.92
N ALA A 5 -1.31 12.68 -6.73
CA ALA A 5 -0.12 12.36 -5.97
C ALA A 5 0.23 10.88 -6.13
N VAL A 6 1.51 10.56 -6.22
CA VAL A 6 2.04 9.20 -6.34
C VAL A 6 3.14 8.99 -5.30
N PRO A 7 3.22 7.80 -4.68
CA PRO A 7 4.28 7.53 -3.72
C PRO A 7 5.62 7.35 -4.42
N ASN A 8 6.70 7.82 -3.79
CA ASN A 8 8.06 7.49 -4.15
C ASN A 8 8.63 6.54 -3.08
N LEU A 9 8.93 5.31 -3.47
CA LEU A 9 9.31 4.22 -2.58
C LEU A 9 10.77 3.82 -2.82
N PRO A 10 11.49 3.32 -1.80
CA PRO A 10 12.85 2.86 -2.01
C PRO A 10 12.86 1.50 -2.72
N SER A 11 13.89 1.25 -3.49
CA SER A 11 14.22 -0.08 -4.00
C SER A 11 15.72 -0.31 -3.87
N ARG A 12 16.11 -1.46 -3.30
CA ARG A 12 17.52 -1.86 -3.27
C ARG A 12 18.00 -2.43 -4.60
N ASP A 13 17.08 -3.00 -5.37
CA ASP A 13 17.33 -3.64 -6.66
C ASP A 13 16.07 -3.56 -7.53
N PHE A 14 16.13 -2.76 -8.60
CA PHE A 14 15.00 -2.58 -9.51
C PHE A 14 14.59 -3.88 -10.22
N ASP A 15 15.50 -4.80 -10.52
CA ASP A 15 15.15 -6.08 -11.14
C ASP A 15 14.34 -6.93 -10.18
N ALA A 16 14.75 -6.98 -8.91
CA ALA A 16 14.02 -7.66 -7.85
C ALA A 16 12.64 -7.03 -7.61
N THR A 17 12.56 -5.68 -7.58
CA THR A 17 11.29 -4.95 -7.46
C THR A 17 10.35 -5.24 -8.62
N ILE A 18 10.82 -5.16 -9.88
CA ILE A 18 10.01 -5.49 -11.06
C ILE A 18 9.51 -6.93 -11.00
N ALA A 19 10.40 -7.88 -10.69
CA ALA A 19 10.04 -9.30 -10.62
C ALA A 19 8.99 -9.55 -9.51
N PHE A 20 9.11 -8.88 -8.37
CA PHE A 20 8.17 -9.02 -7.26
C PHE A 20 6.78 -8.48 -7.60
N TYR A 21 6.70 -7.22 -7.99
CA TYR A 21 5.44 -6.54 -8.30
C TYR A 21 4.77 -7.11 -9.57
N GLY A 22 5.58 -7.60 -10.52
CA GLY A 22 5.12 -8.28 -11.73
C GLY A 22 4.27 -9.53 -11.47
N ARG A 23 4.51 -10.24 -10.35
CA ARG A 23 3.74 -11.46 -10.02
C ARG A 23 2.26 -11.20 -9.76
N PHE A 24 1.87 -9.96 -9.44
CA PHE A 24 0.49 -9.58 -9.15
C PHE A 24 -0.01 -8.41 -10.01
N GLY A 25 0.55 -8.28 -11.21
CA GLY A 25 -0.03 -7.48 -12.30
C GLY A 25 0.47 -6.05 -12.42
N PHE A 26 1.57 -5.70 -11.77
CA PHE A 26 2.27 -4.45 -12.06
C PHE A 26 3.26 -4.62 -13.22
N GLU A 27 3.34 -3.63 -14.10
CA GLU A 27 4.26 -3.64 -15.23
C GLU A 27 5.13 -2.38 -15.22
N PRO A 28 6.42 -2.47 -15.62
CA PRO A 28 7.27 -1.31 -15.77
C PRO A 28 6.81 -0.47 -16.96
N VAL A 29 6.46 0.79 -16.71
CA VAL A 29 6.11 1.75 -17.78
C VAL A 29 7.21 2.77 -18.03
N HIS A 30 8.16 2.87 -17.10
CA HIS A 30 9.38 3.64 -17.24
C HIS A 30 10.47 3.00 -16.40
N ARG A 31 11.68 2.93 -16.93
CA ARG A 31 12.87 2.51 -16.19
C ARG A 31 14.09 3.24 -16.71
N GLU A 32 14.82 3.83 -15.78
CA GLU A 32 16.16 4.37 -15.98
C GLU A 32 17.05 4.02 -14.78
N HIS A 33 18.27 4.56 -14.74
CA HIS A 33 19.20 4.28 -13.63
C HIS A 33 18.70 4.80 -12.28
N ALA A 34 18.09 5.99 -12.26
CA ALA A 34 17.71 6.66 -11.02
C ALA A 34 16.23 6.52 -10.67
N TRP A 35 15.41 5.94 -11.55
CA TRP A 35 13.97 5.95 -11.39
C TRP A 35 13.29 4.76 -12.08
N LEU A 36 12.25 4.24 -11.43
CA LEU A 36 11.41 3.17 -11.94
C LEU A 36 9.94 3.52 -11.69
N ILE A 37 9.09 3.34 -12.69
CA ILE A 37 7.63 3.52 -12.55
C ILE A 37 6.94 2.21 -12.90
N LEU A 38 6.15 1.70 -11.95
CA LEU A 38 5.32 0.52 -12.12
C LEU A 38 3.84 0.91 -12.14
N ARG A 39 3.05 0.25 -13.00
CA ARG A 39 1.59 0.44 -13.07
C ARG A 39 0.82 -0.86 -13.03
N ARG A 40 -0.34 -0.82 -12.37
CA ARG A 40 -1.41 -1.83 -12.42
C ARG A 40 -2.73 -1.10 -12.64
N GLY A 41 -3.22 -1.07 -13.87
CA GLY A 41 -4.38 -0.24 -14.23
C GLY A 41 -4.12 1.24 -13.95
N ALA A 42 -4.93 1.86 -13.08
CA ALA A 42 -4.76 3.26 -12.66
C ALA A 42 -3.77 3.45 -11.48
N LEU A 43 -3.37 2.37 -10.81
CA LEU A 43 -2.39 2.42 -9.73
C LEU A 43 -1.00 2.70 -10.31
N GLU A 44 -0.26 3.59 -9.66
CA GLU A 44 1.12 3.90 -9.99
C GLU A 44 1.96 3.93 -8.72
N LEU A 45 3.12 3.27 -8.80
CA LEU A 45 4.15 3.30 -7.78
C LEU A 45 5.45 3.72 -8.47
N GLU A 46 6.14 4.69 -7.89
CA GLU A 46 7.44 5.13 -8.37
C GLU A 46 8.52 4.73 -7.37
N PHE A 47 9.68 4.33 -7.86
CA PHE A 47 10.79 3.85 -7.04
C PHE A 47 12.08 4.59 -7.35
N PHE A 48 12.84 4.89 -6.29
CA PHE A 48 14.20 5.42 -6.37
C PHE A 48 15.20 4.40 -5.81
N PRO A 49 16.46 4.40 -6.29
CA PRO A 49 17.48 3.48 -5.79
C PRO A 49 17.87 3.83 -4.35
N TYR A 50 17.89 2.84 -3.48
CA TYR A 50 18.37 2.95 -2.10
C TYR A 50 19.03 1.63 -1.67
N GLU A 51 20.18 1.32 -2.27
CA GLU A 51 20.91 0.05 -2.11
C GLU A 51 21.25 -0.29 -0.64
N GLU A 52 21.58 0.71 0.18
CA GLU A 52 21.99 0.54 1.59
C GLU A 52 20.81 0.43 2.57
N LEU A 53 19.56 0.45 2.10
CA LEU A 53 18.39 0.32 2.96
C LEU A 53 18.47 -0.97 3.79
N VAL A 54 18.16 -0.86 5.08
CA VAL A 54 17.91 -2.00 5.97
C VAL A 54 16.40 -2.23 6.05
N PRO A 55 15.82 -3.25 5.39
CA PRO A 55 14.37 -3.44 5.33
C PRO A 55 13.69 -3.53 6.69
N GLU A 56 14.37 -4.12 7.69
CA GLU A 56 13.90 -4.25 9.06
C GLU A 56 13.71 -2.90 9.77
N GLU A 57 14.40 -1.86 9.30
CA GLU A 57 14.35 -0.49 9.83
C GLU A 57 13.54 0.46 8.94
N SER A 58 12.95 -0.05 7.85
CA SER A 58 12.18 0.74 6.90
C SER A 58 10.94 1.35 7.54
N SER A 59 10.77 2.66 7.35
CA SER A 59 9.58 3.42 7.74
C SER A 59 8.73 3.85 6.53
N PHE A 60 9.05 3.35 5.34
CA PHE A 60 8.34 3.70 4.11
C PHE A 60 6.99 2.98 4.03
N MET A 61 5.95 3.72 3.63
CA MET A 61 4.62 3.17 3.44
C MET A 61 3.82 3.96 2.43
N CYS A 62 2.81 3.32 1.83
CA CYS A 62 1.80 4.00 1.03
C CYS A 62 0.44 3.32 1.18
N SER A 63 -0.63 4.03 0.80
CA SER A 63 -1.95 3.42 0.65
C SER A 63 -2.22 3.06 -0.81
N ILE A 64 -2.61 1.82 -1.05
CA ILE A 64 -3.22 1.37 -2.29
C ILE A 64 -4.72 1.25 -2.06
N ARG A 65 -5.47 2.10 -2.75
CA ARG A 65 -6.93 2.14 -2.67
C ARG A 65 -7.53 1.50 -3.91
N VAL A 66 -8.37 0.49 -3.72
CA VAL A 66 -8.99 -0.31 -4.80
C VAL A 66 -10.46 -0.57 -4.51
N ASP A 67 -11.25 -0.75 -5.56
CA ASP A 67 -12.69 -1.04 -5.41
C ASP A 67 -12.95 -2.45 -4.88
N ASP A 68 -12.09 -3.42 -5.22
CA ASP A 68 -12.14 -4.79 -4.74
C ASP A 68 -10.81 -5.13 -4.07
N VAL A 69 -10.75 -4.99 -2.74
CA VAL A 69 -9.53 -5.29 -1.99
C VAL A 69 -9.27 -6.80 -1.89
N ASP A 70 -10.33 -7.62 -1.95
CA ASP A 70 -10.22 -9.08 -1.84
C ASP A 70 -9.64 -9.69 -3.13
N GLU A 71 -9.93 -9.10 -4.29
CA GLU A 71 -9.26 -9.43 -5.56
C GLU A 71 -7.76 -9.22 -5.48
N LEU A 72 -7.32 -7.99 -5.15
CA LEU A 72 -5.89 -7.69 -5.06
C LEU A 72 -5.20 -8.59 -4.02
N TYR A 73 -5.85 -8.78 -2.87
CA TYR A 73 -5.33 -9.62 -1.80
C TYR A 73 -5.12 -11.08 -2.25
N ARG A 74 -6.09 -11.63 -2.99
CA ARG A 74 -6.01 -12.99 -3.54
C ARG A 74 -4.96 -13.09 -4.64
N THR A 75 -4.84 -12.12 -5.55
CA THR A 75 -3.78 -12.12 -6.58
C THR A 75 -2.39 -12.14 -5.93
N VAL A 76 -2.18 -11.37 -4.85
CA VAL A 76 -0.93 -11.40 -4.08
C VAL A 76 -0.70 -12.77 -3.41
N ALA A 77 -1.75 -13.42 -2.92
CA ALA A 77 -1.65 -14.77 -2.36
C ALA A 77 -1.30 -15.82 -3.43
N GLU A 78 -1.97 -15.79 -4.58
CA GLU A 78 -1.73 -16.66 -5.75
C GLU A 78 -0.33 -16.46 -6.34
N ALA A 79 0.21 -15.24 -6.25
CA ALA A 79 1.59 -14.96 -6.57
C ALA A 79 2.57 -15.74 -5.68
N GLY A 80 2.16 -16.24 -4.50
CA GLY A 80 2.97 -17.01 -3.56
C GLY A 80 3.44 -16.22 -2.34
N ILE A 81 2.80 -15.09 -2.02
CA ILE A 81 3.13 -14.27 -0.84
C ILE A 81 2.18 -14.69 0.30
N GLY A 82 2.74 -15.32 1.33
CA GLY A 82 1.98 -15.88 2.44
C GLY A 82 1.62 -14.87 3.53
N GLU A 83 0.66 -15.24 4.37
CA GLU A 83 0.42 -14.54 5.63
C GLU A 83 1.50 -14.91 6.65
N ALA A 84 2.08 -13.89 7.29
CA ALA A 84 3.05 -14.08 8.37
C ALA A 84 3.05 -12.86 9.29
N SER A 85 3.57 -13.03 10.51
CA SER A 85 3.80 -11.92 11.44
C SER A 85 5.24 -11.37 11.38
N VAL A 86 6.18 -12.14 10.83
CA VAL A 86 7.62 -11.85 10.81
C VAL A 86 8.20 -12.09 9.41
N GLY A 87 9.29 -11.40 9.08
CA GLY A 87 9.98 -11.51 7.79
C GLY A 87 9.26 -10.77 6.65
N PHE A 88 9.86 -10.74 5.48
CA PHE A 88 9.29 -10.13 4.27
C PHE A 88 9.76 -10.91 3.03
N PRO A 89 8.98 -10.92 1.93
CA PRO A 89 7.68 -10.28 1.79
C PRO A 89 6.59 -11.05 2.54
N ARG A 90 5.57 -10.35 3.03
CA ARG A 90 4.44 -10.96 3.75
C ARG A 90 3.16 -10.17 3.58
N ARG A 91 2.02 -10.84 3.72
CA ARG A 91 0.71 -10.20 3.80
C ARG A 91 0.08 -10.33 5.19
N HIS A 92 -0.84 -9.43 5.50
CA HIS A 92 -1.71 -9.45 6.67
C HIS A 92 -3.17 -9.45 6.21
N PRO A 93 -4.06 -10.21 6.86
CA PRO A 93 -5.45 -10.41 6.41
C PRO A 93 -6.22 -9.11 6.27
N VAL A 94 -7.05 -9.04 5.22
CA VAL A 94 -8.05 -7.99 5.05
C VAL A 94 -9.11 -8.15 6.14
N ARG A 95 -9.35 -7.08 6.88
CA ARG A 95 -10.37 -6.99 7.92
C ARG A 95 -10.86 -5.57 8.08
N THR A 96 -11.99 -5.38 8.76
CA THR A 96 -12.41 -4.05 9.20
C THR A 96 -11.42 -3.53 10.24
N GLN A 97 -10.79 -2.40 9.93
CA GLN A 97 -9.81 -1.77 10.82
C GLN A 97 -10.51 -0.82 11.81
N PRO A 98 -9.84 -0.37 12.90
CA PRO A 98 -10.43 0.53 13.89
C PRO A 98 -10.93 1.88 13.35
N TRP A 99 -10.48 2.28 12.16
CA TRP A 99 -10.96 3.47 11.44
C TRP A 99 -12.15 3.20 10.52
N GLY A 100 -12.71 1.99 10.52
CA GLY A 100 -13.98 1.65 9.85
C GLY A 100 -13.87 1.14 8.41
N GLN A 101 -12.70 1.25 7.76
CA GLN A 101 -12.50 0.73 6.40
C GLN A 101 -12.02 -0.73 6.42
N ARG A 102 -12.37 -1.49 5.38
CA ARG A 102 -11.78 -2.82 5.11
C ARG A 102 -10.37 -2.61 4.56
N ALA A 103 -9.38 -3.17 5.24
CA ALA A 103 -8.01 -3.12 4.77
C ALA A 103 -7.18 -4.32 5.23
N GLY A 104 -6.21 -4.69 4.40
CA GLY A 104 -5.10 -5.60 4.72
C GLY A 104 -3.76 -4.90 4.51
N PHE A 105 -2.67 -5.64 4.65
CA PHE A 105 -1.33 -5.08 4.45
C PHE A 105 -0.48 -6.02 3.62
N LEU A 106 0.38 -5.45 2.78
CA LEU A 106 1.49 -6.13 2.12
C LEU A 106 2.78 -5.46 2.59
N VAL A 107 3.78 -6.24 2.97
CA VAL A 107 5.15 -5.78 3.15
C VAL A 107 5.98 -6.36 2.02
N ASP A 108 6.62 -5.51 1.23
CA ASP A 108 7.42 -5.91 0.08
C ASP A 108 8.85 -6.34 0.45
N LEU A 109 9.69 -6.57 -0.56
CA LEU A 109 11.08 -7.04 -0.40
C LEU A 109 11.98 -6.07 0.39
N ASP A 110 11.62 -4.79 0.41
CA ASP A 110 12.42 -3.69 0.97
C ASP A 110 11.81 -3.15 2.26
N GLY A 111 10.88 -3.91 2.86
CA GLY A 111 10.24 -3.54 4.11
C GLY A 111 9.21 -2.43 3.97
N THR A 112 8.89 -1.98 2.74
CA THR A 112 7.85 -0.99 2.52
C THR A 112 6.49 -1.59 2.85
N GLN A 113 5.68 -0.88 3.63
CA GLN A 113 4.33 -1.30 3.96
C GLN A 113 3.29 -0.68 3.01
N LEU A 114 2.57 -1.51 2.28
CA LEU A 114 1.46 -1.13 1.42
C LEU A 114 0.16 -1.41 2.17
N HIS A 115 -0.60 -0.37 2.50
CA HIS A 115 -1.96 -0.48 3.04
C HIS A 115 -2.91 -0.78 1.89
N LEU A 116 -3.46 -1.98 1.85
CA LEU A 116 -4.43 -2.38 0.82
C LEU A 116 -5.81 -2.03 1.37
N ILE A 117 -6.41 -0.95 0.89
CA ILE A 117 -7.63 -0.37 1.45
C ILE A 117 -8.74 -0.45 0.41
N GLU A 118 -9.89 -0.98 0.82
CA GLU A 118 -11.09 -0.95 -0.02
C GLU A 118 -11.64 0.49 -0.09
N ASN A 119 -11.94 0.95 -1.30
CA ASN A 119 -12.69 2.18 -1.49
C ASN A 119 -14.04 2.04 -0.81
N THR A 120 -14.45 3.07 -0.08
CA THR A 120 -15.83 3.16 0.37
C THR A 120 -16.67 3.40 -0.87
N GLY A 121 -17.40 2.36 -1.32
CA GLY A 121 -18.33 2.52 -2.41
C GLY A 121 -19.29 3.67 -2.09
N SER A 122 -19.47 4.59 -3.02
CA SER A 122 -20.75 5.27 -3.13
C SER A 122 -21.54 4.59 -4.25
N PRO A 123 -22.36 3.57 -3.95
CA PRO A 123 -23.54 3.32 -4.75
C PRO A 123 -24.64 4.23 -4.16
N ASP A 124 -24.72 5.46 -4.67
CA ASP A 124 -25.74 6.47 -4.32
C ASP A 124 -25.79 7.00 -2.86
N GLY A 125 -25.24 8.21 -2.66
CA GLY A 125 -25.79 9.19 -1.73
C GLY A 125 -25.64 8.95 -0.23
N GLN A 126 -24.43 9.09 0.31
CA GLN A 126 -24.24 9.72 1.62
C GLN A 126 -22.86 10.37 1.70
N SER A 127 -22.88 11.70 1.80
CA SER A 127 -21.70 12.55 1.87
C SER A 127 -20.84 12.25 3.09
N ASP A 128 -19.54 12.37 2.89
CA ASP A 128 -18.43 12.23 3.83
C ASP A 128 -18.43 13.32 4.93
N ALA A 129 -19.54 13.44 5.67
CA ALA A 129 -19.74 14.44 6.72
C ALA A 129 -19.42 13.92 8.13
N ASP A 130 -19.11 12.62 8.28
CA ASP A 130 -19.05 11.98 9.61
C ASP A 130 -17.62 11.81 10.16
N LEU A 131 -16.59 12.08 9.36
CA LEU A 131 -15.19 12.04 9.83
C LEU A 131 -14.79 13.29 10.62
N THR A 132 -15.53 14.39 10.53
CA THR A 132 -15.26 15.64 11.29
C THR A 132 -15.96 15.73 12.63
N ASN A 133 -16.83 14.78 13.00
CA ASN A 133 -17.67 14.89 14.21
C ASN A 133 -17.35 13.86 15.31
N ARG A 134 -16.08 13.47 15.47
CA ARG A 134 -15.67 12.78 16.71
C ARG A 134 -15.50 13.82 17.82
N PRO A 135 -16.18 13.69 18.98
CA PRO A 135 -15.96 14.59 20.10
C PRO A 135 -14.49 14.48 20.54
N ARG A 136 -13.80 15.64 20.60
CA ARG A 136 -12.47 15.73 21.22
C ARG A 136 -12.57 15.12 22.62
N ARG A 137 -11.75 14.09 22.90
CA ARG A 137 -11.59 13.57 24.27
C ARG A 137 -11.32 14.77 25.17
N ALA A 138 -12.14 14.94 26.20
CA ALA A 138 -11.88 15.93 27.23
C ALA A 138 -10.50 15.62 27.85
N GLU A 139 -9.58 16.60 27.79
CA GLU A 139 -8.35 16.55 28.55
C GLU A 139 -8.71 16.49 30.03
N ALA A 140 -8.28 15.43 30.71
CA ALA A 140 -8.36 15.38 32.17
C ALA A 140 -7.37 16.42 32.73
N PRO A 141 -7.77 17.23 33.73
CA PRO A 141 -6.85 18.18 34.33
C PRO A 141 -5.68 17.43 34.99
N SER A 142 -4.46 17.86 34.67
CA SER A 142 -3.23 17.38 35.31
C SER A 142 -3.20 17.75 36.81
N PRO A 143 -2.52 16.96 37.65
CA PRO A 143 -2.45 17.15 39.10
C PRO A 143 -1.66 18.40 39.53
#